data_AF-A0A1E7FHZ8-F1
#
_entry.id   AF-A0A1E7FHZ8-F1
#
_cell.length_a   1.000
_cell.length_b   1.000
_cell.length_c   1.000
_cell.angle_alpha   90.00
_cell.angle_beta   90.00
_cell.angle_gamma   90.00
#
_symmetry.space_group_name_H-M   'P 1'
#
loop_
_entity.id
_entity.type
_entity.pdbx_description
1 polymer ?
#
loop_
_entity_poly.entity_id
_entity_poly.type
_entity_poly.pdbx_seq_one_letter_code
_entity_poly.pdbx_strand_id
1 'polypeptide(L)'
;MDTISTSTSTSAYSSSSSPSRTAMNNLRMCLECFSQHTMMPSSVSTSTSADFGGLTQLEYLFDTTFYKTIRLDLNGRSYRRDFLLCQAKCNYKRRLRVQNLTMEILDNETFHYTFDIILDNNDDQFTTTAPPKLLQFHSIATVSNRNGKIIKIKPMTGSAYVELFEFNINYVIDEQQQQQQQQNNNNNKALQANTTSTISTKKATPIITSEQQQQQQQQQLMNNTQKKRRRKQQQRKSSGIIRRVSGLFSCVIATTE
;
A
#
# COMPACT_ATOMS: atom_id res chain seq x y z
N MET A 1 -75.30 -8.89 -16.95
CA MET A 1 -74.54 -8.53 -15.73
C MET A 1 -73.15 -9.06 -15.98
N ASP A 2 -72.29 -8.21 -16.54
CA ASP A 2 -71.04 -8.64 -17.15
C ASP A 2 -69.91 -8.47 -16.13
N THR A 3 -69.28 -9.59 -15.80
CA THR A 3 -68.22 -9.68 -14.80
C THR A 3 -66.88 -9.37 -15.48
N ILE A 4 -66.44 -8.13 -15.34
CA ILE A 4 -65.12 -7.68 -15.78
C ILE A 4 -64.07 -8.28 -14.85
N SER A 5 -63.32 -9.27 -15.36
CA SER A 5 -62.19 -9.88 -14.67
C SER A 5 -60.92 -9.05 -14.92
N THR A 6 -60.54 -8.24 -13.95
CA THR A 6 -59.28 -7.50 -13.92
C THR A 6 -58.13 -8.43 -13.51
N SER A 7 -57.40 -8.94 -14.49
CA SER A 7 -56.13 -9.65 -14.27
C SER A 7 -55.07 -8.65 -13.79
N THR A 8 -54.77 -8.68 -12.50
CA THR A 8 -53.65 -7.94 -11.90
C THR A 8 -52.36 -8.69 -12.19
N SER A 9 -51.64 -8.25 -13.22
CA SER A 9 -50.29 -8.70 -13.53
C SER A 9 -49.33 -8.26 -12.42
N THR A 10 -49.10 -9.15 -11.46
CA THR A 10 -48.05 -9.04 -10.46
C THR A 10 -46.71 -9.25 -11.16
N SER A 11 -46.13 -8.14 -11.62
CA SER A 11 -44.74 -8.07 -12.06
C SER A 11 -43.83 -8.41 -10.89
N ALA A 12 -43.38 -9.66 -10.82
CA ALA A 12 -42.30 -10.08 -9.94
C ALA A 12 -41.00 -9.41 -10.37
N TYR A 13 -40.81 -8.15 -9.96
CA TYR A 13 -39.49 -7.51 -9.93
C TYR A 13 -38.67 -8.21 -8.84
N SER A 14 -38.13 -9.39 -9.16
CA SER A 14 -36.95 -9.88 -8.45
C SER A 14 -35.83 -8.90 -8.78
N SER A 15 -35.63 -7.93 -7.88
CA SER A 15 -34.59 -6.91 -7.91
C SER A 15 -33.22 -7.57 -7.74
N SER A 16 -32.80 -8.37 -8.72
CA SER A 16 -31.40 -8.77 -8.85
C SER A 16 -30.61 -7.49 -9.08
N SER A 17 -29.95 -7.00 -8.04
CA SER A 17 -29.07 -5.84 -8.15
C SER A 17 -28.02 -6.15 -9.21
N SER A 18 -27.80 -5.24 -10.17
CA SER A 18 -26.79 -5.45 -11.20
C SER A 18 -25.42 -5.74 -10.56
N PRO A 19 -24.56 -6.58 -11.18
CA PRO A 19 -23.23 -6.87 -10.65
C PRO A 19 -22.43 -5.60 -10.34
N SER A 20 -22.47 -4.60 -11.22
CA SER A 20 -21.87 -3.28 -10.98
C SER A 20 -22.39 -2.59 -9.72
N ARG A 21 -23.70 -2.66 -9.43
CA ARG A 21 -24.27 -2.04 -8.22
C ARG A 21 -23.79 -2.74 -6.95
N THR A 22 -23.71 -4.07 -6.95
CA THR A 22 -23.13 -4.83 -5.82
C THR A 22 -21.65 -4.48 -5.63
N ALA A 23 -20.87 -4.43 -6.71
CA ALA A 23 -19.46 -4.07 -6.66
C ALA A 23 -19.23 -2.65 -6.11
N MET A 24 -20.05 -1.68 -6.54
CA MET A 24 -20.00 -0.30 -6.03
C MET A 24 -20.27 -0.23 -4.52
N ASN A 25 -21.25 -0.95 -4.02
CA ASN A 25 -21.55 -0.99 -2.58
C ASN A 25 -20.39 -1.58 -1.78
N ASN A 26 -19.81 -2.69 -2.26
CA ASN A 26 -18.65 -3.30 -1.62
C ASN A 26 -17.43 -2.37 -1.65
N LEU A 27 -17.18 -1.69 -2.78
CA LEU A 27 -16.10 -0.73 -2.91
C LEU A 27 -16.28 0.45 -1.93
N ARG A 28 -17.50 0.98 -1.81
CA ARG A 28 -17.80 2.04 -0.83
C ARG A 28 -17.49 1.59 0.58
N MET A 29 -17.96 0.42 1.01
CA MET A 29 -17.66 -0.12 2.34
C MET A 29 -16.15 -0.31 2.56
N CYS A 30 -15.44 -0.82 1.55
CA CYS A 30 -13.99 -1.00 1.62
C CYS A 30 -13.26 0.34 1.76
N LEU A 31 -13.67 1.38 1.02
CA LEU A 31 -13.07 2.71 1.08
C LEU A 31 -13.41 3.46 2.38
N GLU A 32 -14.63 3.33 2.87
CA GLU A 32 -15.06 3.92 4.15
C GLU A 32 -14.31 3.30 5.33
N CYS A 33 -13.99 2.00 5.27
CA CYS A 33 -13.16 1.34 6.28
C CYS A 33 -11.76 1.99 6.41
N PHE A 34 -11.20 2.52 5.32
CA PHE A 34 -9.95 3.28 5.38
C PHE A 34 -10.11 4.60 6.15
N SER A 35 -11.26 5.26 6.01
CA SER A 35 -11.53 6.58 6.62
C SER A 35 -11.98 6.51 8.10
N GLN A 36 -12.74 5.49 8.49
CA GLN A 36 -13.49 5.49 9.76
C GLN A 36 -12.69 5.03 10.99
N HIS A 37 -11.52 4.39 10.86
CA HIS A 37 -10.70 4.03 12.03
C HIS A 37 -9.98 5.21 12.71
N THR A 38 -10.32 6.44 12.32
CA THR A 38 -9.87 7.68 12.97
C THR A 38 -10.65 8.01 14.26
N MET A 39 -11.72 7.26 14.60
CA MET A 39 -12.67 7.62 15.68
C MET A 39 -12.88 6.55 16.77
N MET A 40 -12.03 5.53 16.91
CA MET A 40 -12.06 4.71 18.12
C MET A 40 -11.29 5.42 19.23
N PRO A 41 -11.95 5.86 20.32
CA PRO A 41 -11.28 6.55 21.42
C PRO A 41 -10.24 5.61 22.03
N SER A 42 -9.04 6.17 22.27
CA SER A 42 -7.83 5.54 22.80
C SER A 42 -7.97 5.02 24.24
N SER A 43 -9.16 4.64 24.69
CA SER A 43 -9.47 4.30 26.06
C SER A 43 -9.89 2.84 26.21
N VAL A 44 -9.08 1.90 25.72
CA VAL A 44 -8.94 0.59 26.39
C VAL A 44 -7.49 0.14 26.27
N SER A 45 -6.84 0.14 27.42
CA SER A 45 -5.49 -0.30 27.71
C SER A 45 -5.26 -1.76 27.30
N THR A 46 -4.05 -2.04 26.80
CA THR A 46 -3.31 -3.30 27.00
C THR A 46 -4.10 -4.61 26.83
N SER A 47 -4.16 -5.10 25.59
CA SER A 47 -3.93 -6.53 25.33
C SER A 47 -3.29 -6.69 23.96
N THR A 48 -2.18 -7.41 23.94
CA THR A 48 -1.24 -7.68 22.83
C THR A 48 -1.83 -8.47 21.65
N SER A 49 -3.15 -8.44 21.46
CA SER A 49 -3.88 -9.24 20.45
C SER A 49 -4.89 -8.45 19.61
N ALA A 50 -5.09 -7.15 19.84
CA ALA A 50 -6.12 -6.36 19.15
C ALA A 50 -5.73 -5.90 17.73
N ASP A 51 -4.44 -5.78 17.41
CA ASP A 51 -3.98 -5.36 16.06
C ASP A 51 -4.26 -6.39 14.97
N PHE A 52 -4.46 -7.67 15.33
CA PHE A 52 -4.84 -8.71 14.37
C PHE A 52 -6.30 -8.58 13.91
N GLY A 53 -7.19 -7.98 14.71
CA GLY A 53 -8.61 -7.85 14.37
C GLY A 53 -8.87 -6.90 13.20
N GLY A 54 -8.20 -5.74 13.18
CA GLY A 54 -8.40 -4.74 12.13
C GLY A 54 -7.83 -5.16 10.77
N LEU A 55 -6.65 -5.80 10.77
CA LEU A 55 -6.01 -6.26 9.54
C LEU A 55 -6.75 -7.45 8.90
N THR A 56 -7.26 -8.37 9.71
CA THR A 56 -8.07 -9.50 9.21
C THR A 56 -9.40 -9.03 8.64
N GLN A 57 -10.05 -8.05 9.27
CA GLN A 57 -11.26 -7.41 8.74
C GLN A 57 -10.99 -6.69 7.42
N LEU A 58 -9.86 -5.98 7.30
CA LEU A 58 -9.47 -5.32 6.06
C LEU A 58 -9.25 -6.33 4.92
N GLU A 59 -8.54 -7.42 5.17
CA GLU A 59 -8.34 -8.48 4.17
C GLU A 59 -9.67 -9.07 3.71
N TYR A 60 -10.60 -9.30 4.64
CA TYR A 60 -11.94 -9.77 4.33
C TYR A 60 -12.71 -8.75 3.45
N LEU A 61 -12.73 -7.47 3.82
CA LEU A 61 -13.37 -6.42 3.01
C LEU A 61 -12.73 -6.31 1.62
N PHE A 62 -11.41 -6.48 1.53
CA PHE A 62 -10.71 -6.53 0.27
C PHE A 62 -11.17 -7.73 -0.57
N ASP A 63 -11.25 -8.93 0.00
CA ASP A 63 -11.64 -10.15 -0.72
C ASP A 63 -13.14 -10.22 -1.05
N THR A 64 -14.00 -9.52 -0.32
CA THR A 64 -15.42 -9.34 -0.67
C THR A 64 -15.59 -8.39 -1.86
N THR A 65 -14.73 -7.38 -1.97
CA THR A 65 -14.77 -6.35 -3.02
C THR A 65 -14.08 -6.79 -4.31
N PHE A 66 -12.86 -7.33 -4.19
CA PHE A 66 -11.97 -7.67 -5.30
C PHE A 66 -11.92 -9.18 -5.51
N TYR A 67 -11.89 -9.59 -6.78
CA TYR A 67 -11.69 -10.98 -7.12
C TYR A 67 -10.21 -11.37 -6.98
N LYS A 68 -9.93 -12.66 -6.78
CA LYS A 68 -8.55 -13.16 -6.59
C LYS A 68 -7.63 -12.85 -7.77
N THR A 69 -8.19 -12.74 -8.98
CA THR A 69 -7.43 -12.41 -10.20
C THR A 69 -7.42 -10.92 -10.53
N ILE A 70 -7.77 -10.04 -9.57
CA ILE A 70 -7.76 -8.58 -9.76
C ILE A 70 -6.44 -8.10 -10.36
N ARG A 71 -6.55 -7.21 -11.34
CA ARG A 71 -5.41 -6.51 -11.96
C ARG A 71 -5.64 -5.00 -12.00
N LEU A 72 -4.58 -4.27 -11.73
CA LEU A 72 -4.51 -2.82 -11.96
C LEU A 72 -3.44 -2.54 -13.00
N ASP A 73 -3.84 -1.93 -14.12
CA ASP A 73 -2.93 -1.60 -15.23
C ASP A 73 -2.50 -0.14 -15.13
N LEU A 74 -1.24 0.13 -14.80
CA LEU A 74 -0.71 1.48 -14.59
C LEU A 74 0.66 1.63 -15.24
N ASN A 75 0.80 2.63 -16.13
CA ASN A 75 2.04 2.95 -16.85
C ASN A 75 2.71 1.72 -17.52
N GLY A 76 1.91 0.89 -18.20
CA GLY A 76 2.40 -0.31 -18.89
C GLY A 76 2.80 -1.46 -17.96
N ARG A 77 2.49 -1.38 -16.65
CA ARG A 77 2.69 -2.45 -15.67
C ARG A 77 1.35 -2.93 -15.14
N SER A 78 1.25 -4.23 -14.87
CA SER A 78 0.07 -4.83 -14.24
C SER A 78 0.39 -5.27 -12.82
N TYR A 79 -0.32 -4.72 -11.86
CA TYR A 79 -0.23 -5.08 -10.44
C TYR A 79 -1.33 -6.07 -10.08
N ARG A 80 -1.01 -7.04 -9.23
CA ARG A 80 -1.92 -8.13 -8.83
C ARG A 80 -2.42 -7.94 -7.40
N ARG A 81 -3.38 -8.77 -7.00
CA ARG A 81 -3.99 -8.82 -5.66
C ARG A 81 -3.02 -8.50 -4.52
N ASP A 82 -1.94 -9.27 -4.36
CA ASP A 82 -1.10 -9.16 -3.16
C ASP A 82 -0.42 -7.79 -3.03
N PHE A 83 -0.04 -7.20 -4.17
CA PHE A 83 0.48 -5.84 -4.19
C PHE A 83 -0.61 -4.84 -3.80
N LEU A 84 -1.80 -4.96 -4.38
CA LEU A 84 -2.92 -4.06 -4.09
C LEU A 84 -3.39 -4.16 -2.64
N LEU A 85 -3.40 -5.37 -2.08
CA LEU A 85 -3.70 -5.60 -0.67
C LEU A 85 -2.63 -5.01 0.23
N CYS A 86 -1.35 -5.11 -0.14
CA CYS A 86 -0.26 -4.43 0.57
C CYS A 86 -0.46 -2.91 0.58
N GLN A 87 -0.83 -2.31 -0.57
CA GLN A 87 -1.14 -0.88 -0.66
C GLN A 87 -2.32 -0.50 0.24
N ALA A 88 -3.41 -1.31 0.23
CA ALA A 88 -4.55 -1.09 1.11
C ALA A 88 -4.18 -1.16 2.60
N LYS A 89 -3.33 -2.12 3.00
CA LYS A 89 -2.81 -2.21 4.37
C LYS A 89 -1.98 -1.00 4.76
N CYS A 90 -1.14 -0.49 3.85
CA CYS A 90 -0.36 0.72 4.09
C CYS A 90 -1.29 1.93 4.29
N ASN A 91 -2.28 2.11 3.40
CA ASN A 91 -3.27 3.18 3.52
C ASN A 91 -4.01 3.10 4.87
N TYR A 92 -4.42 1.90 5.28
CA TYR A 92 -5.09 1.66 6.55
C TYR A 92 -4.21 2.00 7.75
N LYS A 93 -2.97 1.49 7.80
CA LYS A 93 -2.01 1.80 8.87
C LYS A 93 -1.75 3.29 9.00
N ARG A 94 -1.65 3.98 7.85
CA ARG A 94 -1.42 5.44 7.78
C ARG A 94 -2.68 6.26 8.02
N ARG A 95 -3.85 5.62 8.18
CA ARG A 95 -5.15 6.27 8.39
C ARG A 95 -5.48 7.30 7.32
N LEU A 96 -5.16 6.97 6.06
CA LEU A 96 -5.44 7.87 4.94
C LEU A 96 -6.94 8.09 4.79
N ARG A 97 -7.33 9.35 4.64
CA ARG A 97 -8.73 9.73 4.54
C ARG A 97 -9.17 9.74 3.08
N VAL A 98 -10.26 9.03 2.82
CA VAL A 98 -10.98 9.05 1.53
C VAL A 98 -12.18 9.97 1.65
N GLN A 99 -12.35 10.89 0.70
CA GLN A 99 -13.50 11.79 0.63
C GLN A 99 -14.00 11.94 -0.81
N ASN A 100 -15.17 12.59 -0.96
CA ASN A 100 -15.77 12.92 -2.26
C ASN A 100 -15.95 11.71 -3.21
N LEU A 101 -16.27 10.53 -2.65
CA LEU A 101 -16.50 9.33 -3.45
C LEU A 101 -17.76 9.50 -4.32
N THR A 102 -17.57 9.57 -5.63
CA THR A 102 -18.65 9.50 -6.62
C THR A 102 -18.49 8.24 -7.47
N MET A 103 -19.60 7.65 -7.88
CA MET A 103 -19.62 6.42 -8.65
C MET A 103 -20.79 6.43 -9.63
N GLU A 104 -20.57 5.94 -10.84
CA GLU A 104 -21.53 5.94 -11.93
C GLU A 104 -21.47 4.59 -12.66
N ILE A 105 -22.63 3.94 -12.81
CA ILE A 105 -22.73 2.69 -13.58
C ILE A 105 -22.70 3.06 -15.06
N LEU A 106 -21.77 2.49 -15.81
CA LEU A 106 -21.71 2.63 -17.27
C LEU A 106 -22.49 1.51 -17.95
N ASP A 107 -22.28 0.28 -17.48
CA ASP A 107 -22.99 -0.92 -17.91
C ASP A 107 -23.04 -1.98 -16.79
N ASN A 108 -23.53 -3.19 -17.10
CA ASN A 108 -23.66 -4.27 -16.11
C ASN A 108 -22.34 -4.83 -15.57
N GLU A 109 -21.23 -4.60 -16.28
CA GLU A 109 -19.89 -5.08 -15.98
C GLU A 109 -18.91 -3.95 -15.65
N THR A 110 -19.24 -2.69 -15.91
CA THR A 110 -18.34 -1.57 -15.72
C THR A 110 -18.99 -0.40 -15.01
N PHE A 111 -18.20 0.24 -14.16
CA PHE A 111 -18.59 1.48 -13.51
C PHE A 111 -17.39 2.40 -13.37
N HIS A 112 -17.66 3.70 -13.45
CA HIS A 112 -16.70 4.75 -13.20
C HIS A 112 -16.77 5.17 -11.74
N TYR A 113 -15.63 5.50 -11.14
CA TYR A 113 -15.58 6.04 -9.79
C TYR A 113 -14.46 7.05 -9.62
N THR A 114 -14.73 8.05 -8.79
CA THR A 114 -13.77 9.07 -8.40
C THR A 114 -13.78 9.28 -6.90
N PHE A 115 -12.64 9.59 -6.31
CA PHE A 115 -12.50 9.91 -4.90
C PHE A 115 -11.21 10.68 -4.67
N ASP A 116 -11.13 11.39 -3.56
CA ASP A 116 -9.91 12.07 -3.15
C ASP A 116 -9.27 11.35 -1.95
N ILE A 117 -7.94 11.28 -1.94
CA ILE A 117 -7.16 10.92 -0.75
C ILE A 117 -6.45 12.16 -0.23
N ILE A 118 -6.54 12.36 1.09
CA ILE A 118 -5.74 13.34 1.81
C ILE A 118 -4.49 12.66 2.37
N LEU A 119 -3.33 13.12 1.93
CA LEU A 119 -2.03 12.75 2.49
C LEU A 119 -1.62 13.80 3.53
N ASP A 120 -1.70 13.43 4.81
CA ASP A 120 -1.24 14.28 5.89
C ASP A 120 0.29 14.23 6.01
N ASN A 121 0.94 15.40 6.12
CA ASN A 121 2.40 15.54 6.30
C ASN A 121 2.82 15.28 7.76
N ASN A 122 2.25 14.25 8.42
CA ASN A 122 2.32 14.10 9.87
C ASN A 122 3.65 13.52 10.43
N ASP A 123 4.67 13.28 9.59
CA ASP A 123 5.90 12.65 10.07
C ASP A 123 6.95 13.65 10.60
N ASP A 124 6.77 14.96 10.42
CA ASP A 124 7.64 15.98 11.01
C ASP A 124 6.89 16.83 12.05
N GLN A 125 6.88 16.36 13.30
CA GLN A 125 6.40 17.12 14.48
C GLN A 125 7.13 18.46 14.71
N PHE A 126 8.13 18.77 13.89
CA PHE A 126 8.82 20.05 13.92
C PHE A 126 8.87 20.63 12.49
N THR A 127 8.08 21.68 12.27
CA THR A 127 8.29 22.81 11.34
C THR A 127 7.62 22.88 9.95
N THR A 128 6.88 21.88 9.45
CA THR A 128 6.23 22.05 8.13
C THR A 128 4.78 22.53 8.20
N THR A 129 4.56 23.82 7.93
CA THR A 129 3.25 24.48 7.70
C THR A 129 2.60 24.13 6.37
N ALA A 130 3.08 23.11 5.65
CA ALA A 130 2.55 22.75 4.34
C ALA A 130 1.15 22.15 4.48
N PRO A 131 0.16 22.64 3.71
CA PRO A 131 -1.18 22.06 3.73
C PRO A 131 -1.14 20.58 3.32
N PRO A 132 -2.08 19.76 3.83
CA PRO A 132 -2.16 18.36 3.46
C PRO A 132 -2.35 18.22 1.95
N LYS A 133 -1.70 17.22 1.36
CA LYS A 133 -1.72 17.04 -0.08
C LYS A 133 -2.96 16.26 -0.49
N LEU A 134 -3.77 16.85 -1.37
CA LEU A 134 -4.96 16.22 -1.93
C LEU A 134 -4.63 15.54 -3.26
N LEU A 135 -4.91 14.24 -3.36
CA LEU A 135 -4.75 13.45 -4.58
C LEU A 135 -6.10 12.96 -5.06
N GLN A 136 -6.45 13.30 -6.30
CA GLN A 136 -7.71 12.88 -6.90
C GLN A 136 -7.53 11.64 -7.80
N PHE A 137 -8.34 10.62 -7.53
CA PHE A 137 -8.33 9.34 -8.22
C PHE A 137 -9.53 9.24 -9.13
N HIS A 138 -9.28 8.87 -10.37
CA HIS A 138 -10.30 8.59 -11.38
C HIS A 138 -10.05 7.21 -11.93
N SER A 139 -11.06 6.35 -11.99
CA SER A 139 -10.87 4.96 -12.40
C SER A 139 -12.12 4.33 -12.98
N ILE A 140 -11.91 3.40 -13.91
CA ILE A 140 -12.94 2.50 -14.40
C ILE A 140 -12.67 1.13 -13.80
N ALA A 141 -13.69 0.55 -13.18
CA ALA A 141 -13.66 -0.82 -12.68
C ALA A 141 -14.42 -1.74 -13.65
N THR A 142 -13.89 -2.96 -13.83
CA THR A 142 -14.60 -4.06 -14.50
C THR A 142 -14.96 -5.12 -13.46
N VAL A 143 -16.18 -5.63 -13.54
CA VAL A 143 -16.84 -6.51 -12.59
C VAL A 143 -17.15 -7.85 -13.26
N SER A 144 -16.99 -8.94 -12.50
CA SER A 144 -17.37 -10.27 -12.98
C SER A 144 -18.87 -10.51 -12.78
N ASN A 145 -19.58 -10.81 -13.88
CA ASN A 145 -21.01 -11.19 -13.84
C ASN A 145 -21.33 -12.38 -12.95
N ARG A 146 -20.34 -13.26 -12.70
CA ARG A 146 -20.57 -14.49 -11.92
C ARG A 146 -20.66 -14.26 -10.42
N ASN A 147 -20.01 -13.21 -9.91
CA ASN A 147 -19.84 -13.01 -8.47
C ASN A 147 -19.91 -11.56 -8.01
N GLY A 148 -20.11 -10.60 -8.92
CA GLY A 148 -20.22 -9.18 -8.57
C GLY A 148 -18.94 -8.56 -8.01
N LYS A 149 -17.77 -9.18 -8.21
CA LYS A 149 -16.47 -8.69 -7.71
C LYS A 149 -15.67 -7.97 -8.79
N ILE A 150 -14.88 -7.00 -8.37
CA ILE A 150 -14.00 -6.24 -9.26
C ILE A 150 -12.84 -7.13 -9.72
N ILE A 151 -12.64 -7.26 -11.02
CA ILE A 151 -11.58 -8.07 -11.66
C ILE A 151 -10.50 -7.22 -12.33
N LYS A 152 -10.81 -5.97 -12.66
CA LYS A 152 -9.86 -5.05 -13.29
C LYS A 152 -10.11 -3.62 -12.82
N ILE A 153 -9.04 -2.88 -12.58
CA ILE A 153 -9.07 -1.43 -12.38
C ILE A 153 -8.20 -0.79 -13.46
N LYS A 154 -8.79 0.15 -14.20
CA LYS A 154 -8.08 1.00 -15.16
C LYS A 154 -8.04 2.43 -14.60
N PRO A 155 -6.90 2.87 -14.05
CA PRO A 155 -6.74 4.24 -13.59
C PRO A 155 -6.73 5.21 -14.77
N MET A 156 -7.48 6.30 -14.63
CA MET A 156 -7.50 7.43 -15.56
C MET A 156 -6.53 8.53 -15.12
N THR A 157 -6.32 8.70 -13.80
CA THR A 157 -5.29 9.59 -13.24
C THR A 157 -4.05 8.80 -12.78
N GLY A 158 -3.24 8.36 -13.74
CA GLY A 158 -2.07 7.53 -13.45
C GLY A 158 -1.03 8.17 -12.50
N SER A 159 -0.84 9.49 -12.58
CA SER A 159 0.11 10.20 -11.70
C SER A 159 -0.25 10.11 -10.22
N ALA A 160 -1.53 10.27 -9.86
CA ALA A 160 -2.01 10.17 -8.49
C ALA A 160 -1.78 8.76 -7.89
N TYR A 161 -2.01 7.72 -8.71
CA TYR A 161 -1.72 6.34 -8.31
C TYR A 161 -0.23 6.07 -8.10
N VAL A 162 0.62 6.55 -9.01
CA VAL A 162 2.07 6.41 -8.86
C VAL A 162 2.53 7.08 -7.57
N GLU A 163 2.05 8.29 -7.31
CA GLU A 163 2.44 9.03 -6.12
C GLU A 163 2.03 8.33 -4.82
N LEU A 164 0.79 7.84 -4.74
CA LEU A 164 0.33 7.08 -3.58
C LEU A 164 1.15 5.80 -3.37
N PHE A 165 1.47 5.08 -4.45
CA PHE A 165 2.27 3.86 -4.35
C PHE A 165 3.69 4.16 -3.89
N GLU A 166 4.31 5.22 -4.38
CA GLU A 166 5.63 5.65 -3.93
C GLU A 166 5.61 6.07 -2.45
N PHE A 167 4.59 6.83 -2.04
CA PHE A 167 4.36 7.22 -0.65
C PHE A 167 4.27 6.00 0.29
N ASN A 168 3.53 4.96 -0.11
CA ASN A 168 3.42 3.72 0.66
C ASN A 168 4.68 2.86 0.64
N ILE A 169 5.41 2.82 -0.48
CA ILE A 169 6.68 2.09 -0.58
C ILE A 169 7.71 2.70 0.37
N ASN A 170 7.80 4.03 0.41
CA ASN A 170 8.71 4.74 1.31
C ASN A 170 8.36 4.45 2.77
N TYR A 171 7.07 4.48 3.12
CA TYR A 171 6.60 4.11 4.47
C TYR A 171 7.09 2.71 4.91
N VAL A 172 6.93 1.70 4.05
CA VAL A 172 7.35 0.34 4.36
C VAL A 172 8.87 0.25 4.54
N ILE A 173 9.63 0.98 3.72
CA ILE A 173 11.08 1.05 3.82
C ILE A 173 11.50 1.69 5.15
N ASP A 174 10.81 2.75 5.59
CA ASP A 174 11.12 3.47 6.82
C ASP A 174 10.74 2.65 8.06
N GLU A 175 9.57 1.99 8.08
CA GLU A 175 9.19 1.03 9.14
C GLU A 175 10.26 -0.06 9.31
N GLN A 176 10.75 -0.64 8.20
CA GLN A 176 11.77 -1.69 8.25
C GLN A 176 13.11 -1.19 8.80
N GLN A 177 13.49 0.06 8.50
CA GLN A 177 14.71 0.65 9.03
C GLN A 177 14.62 0.92 10.53
N GLN A 178 13.48 1.42 11.00
CA GLN A 178 13.26 1.68 12.43
C GLN A 178 13.29 0.39 13.25
N GLN A 179 12.66 -0.69 12.75
CA GLN A 179 12.68 -2.00 13.42
C GLN A 179 14.10 -2.58 13.53
N GLN A 180 14.93 -2.44 12.48
CA GLN A 180 16.33 -2.89 12.52
C GLN A 180 17.17 -2.09 13.54
N GLN A 181 16.95 -0.78 13.66
CA GLN A 181 17.66 0.03 14.65
C GLN A 181 17.28 -0.35 16.09
N GLN A 182 16.00 -0.64 16.35
CA GLN A 182 15.54 -1.09 17.68
C GLN A 182 16.13 -2.45 18.07
N GLN A 183 16.24 -3.40 17.13
CA GLN A 183 16.90 -4.69 17.38
C GLN A 183 18.38 -4.54 17.73
N ASN A 184 19.10 -3.65 17.03
CA ASN A 184 20.52 -3.40 17.31
C ASN A 184 20.74 -2.73 18.69
N ASN A 185 19.86 -1.82 19.11
CA ASN A 185 19.97 -1.17 20.42
C ASN A 185 19.68 -2.13 21.59
N ASN A 186 18.74 -3.07 21.43
CA ASN A 186 18.43 -4.06 22.46
C ASN A 186 19.57 -5.09 22.64
N ASN A 187 20.25 -5.48 21.55
CA ASN A 187 21.41 -6.36 21.63
C ASN A 187 22.59 -5.69 22.37
N ASN A 188 22.82 -4.39 22.17
CA ASN A 188 23.87 -3.66 22.89
C ASN A 188 23.57 -3.48 24.38
N LYS A 189 22.28 -3.38 24.77
CA LYS A 189 21.87 -3.26 26.18
C LYS A 189 22.00 -4.59 26.94
N ALA A 190 21.79 -5.72 26.26
CA ALA A 190 22.00 -7.06 26.82
C ALA A 190 23.48 -7.38 27.08
N LEU A 191 24.41 -6.85 26.27
CA LEU A 191 25.85 -7.02 26.53
C LEU A 191 26.36 -6.22 27.74
N GLN A 192 25.79 -5.06 28.06
CA GLN A 192 26.21 -4.27 29.23
C GLN A 192 25.72 -4.83 30.58
N ALA A 193 24.65 -5.63 30.58
CA ALA A 193 24.09 -6.23 31.80
C ALA A 193 24.91 -7.42 32.35
N ASN A 194 25.83 -7.99 31.56
CA ASN A 194 26.64 -9.15 31.95
C ASN A 194 28.02 -8.79 32.54
N THR A 195 28.31 -7.50 32.78
CA THR A 195 29.63 -7.03 33.25
C THR A 195 29.70 -6.64 34.73
N THR A 196 28.70 -6.99 35.55
CA THR A 196 28.64 -6.59 36.97
C THR A 196 28.61 -7.77 37.95
N SER A 197 29.63 -8.62 37.90
CA SER A 197 30.17 -9.41 39.02
C SER A 197 31.46 -10.05 38.48
N THR A 198 32.65 -10.02 39.09
CA THR A 198 33.03 -9.98 40.49
C THR A 198 34.49 -9.51 40.53
N ILE A 199 34.87 -8.71 41.52
CA ILE A 199 36.24 -8.25 41.74
C ILE A 199 37.12 -9.45 42.12
N SER A 200 38.17 -9.72 41.34
CA SER A 200 39.34 -10.46 41.83
C SER A 200 40.60 -9.95 41.13
N THR A 201 41.48 -9.36 41.93
CA THR A 201 42.78 -8.83 41.54
C THR A 201 43.77 -9.97 41.32
N LYS A 202 44.32 -10.10 40.10
CA LYS A 202 45.67 -10.65 39.87
C LYS A 202 46.19 -10.26 38.47
N LYS A 203 47.52 -10.12 38.44
CA LYS A 203 48.38 -9.46 37.44
C LYS A 203 48.15 -9.86 35.98
N ALA A 204 48.38 -8.85 35.15
CA ALA A 204 48.26 -8.74 33.70
C ALA A 204 48.99 -9.80 32.85
N THR A 205 48.31 -10.21 31.78
CA THR A 205 48.88 -10.59 30.47
C THR A 205 47.87 -10.10 29.42
N PRO A 206 48.26 -9.37 28.35
CA PRO A 206 47.29 -8.83 27.41
C PRO A 206 46.78 -9.95 26.50
N ILE A 207 45.66 -10.55 26.89
CA ILE A 207 44.90 -11.47 26.04
C ILE A 207 44.05 -10.59 25.13
N ILE A 208 44.37 -10.57 23.83
CA ILE A 208 43.49 -10.03 22.80
C ILE A 208 42.20 -10.85 22.88
N THR A 209 41.15 -10.24 23.43
CA THR A 209 39.84 -10.88 23.58
C THR A 209 39.27 -11.16 22.20
N SER A 210 38.74 -12.38 22.02
CA SER A 210 38.05 -12.85 20.81
C SER A 210 36.95 -11.88 20.33
N GLU A 211 36.40 -11.07 21.24
CA GLU A 211 35.41 -10.04 20.94
C GLU A 211 35.96 -8.88 20.10
N GLN A 212 37.22 -8.43 20.31
CA GLN A 212 37.82 -7.40 19.45
C GLN A 212 38.08 -7.92 18.03
N GLN A 213 38.44 -9.21 17.90
CA GLN A 213 38.56 -9.86 16.60
C GLN A 213 37.21 -9.98 15.90
N GLN A 214 36.14 -10.29 16.64
CA GLN A 214 34.79 -10.40 16.08
C GLN A 214 34.22 -9.04 15.66
N GLN A 215 34.50 -7.97 16.42
CA GLN A 215 34.13 -6.60 16.04
C GLN A 215 34.88 -6.12 14.79
N GLN A 216 36.19 -6.40 14.68
CA GLN A 216 36.92 -6.08 13.44
C GLN A 216 36.37 -6.84 12.24
N GLN A 217 35.97 -8.10 12.41
CA GLN A 217 35.40 -8.90 11.33
C GLN A 217 34.02 -8.37 10.88
N GLN A 218 33.16 -7.93 11.81
CA GLN A 218 31.89 -7.27 11.47
C GLN A 218 32.08 -5.91 10.78
N GLN A 219 33.06 -5.10 11.20
CA GLN A 219 33.38 -3.84 10.52
C GLN A 219 33.86 -4.07 9.08
N GLN A 220 34.65 -5.11 8.83
CA GLN A 220 35.08 -5.46 7.47
C GLN A 220 33.92 -5.90 6.58
N LEU A 221 32.97 -6.67 7.12
CA LEU A 221 31.75 -7.08 6.40
C LEU A 221 30.85 -5.88 6.02
N MET A 222 30.71 -4.92 6.93
CA MET A 222 29.98 -3.67 6.68
C MET A 222 30.63 -2.84 5.57
N ASN A 223 31.95 -2.67 5.61
CA ASN A 223 32.70 -1.92 4.59
C ASN A 223 32.58 -2.56 3.20
N ASN A 224 32.65 -3.90 3.12
CA ASN A 224 32.49 -4.63 1.87
C ASN A 224 31.07 -4.50 1.29
N THR A 225 30.05 -4.49 2.14
CA THR A 225 28.65 -4.35 1.72
C THR A 225 28.36 -2.95 1.15
N GLN A 226 28.87 -1.90 1.80
CA GLN A 226 28.75 -0.53 1.31
C GLN A 226 29.47 -0.32 -0.03
N LYS A 227 30.68 -0.89 -0.18
CA LYS A 227 31.43 -0.85 -1.45
C LYS A 227 30.66 -1.53 -2.59
N LYS A 228 29.97 -2.64 -2.33
CA LYS A 228 29.13 -3.33 -3.32
C LYS A 228 27.90 -2.51 -3.72
N ARG A 229 27.25 -1.82 -2.76
CA ARG A 229 26.13 -0.90 -3.05
C ARG A 229 26.55 0.28 -3.93
N ARG A 230 27.72 0.89 -3.66
CA ARG A 230 28.28 1.98 -4.49
C ARG A 230 28.53 1.55 -5.94
N ARG A 231 29.12 0.35 -6.15
CA ARG A 231 29.34 -0.20 -7.51
C ARG A 231 28.03 -0.42 -8.27
N LYS A 232 26.98 -0.92 -7.59
CA LYS A 232 25.66 -1.15 -8.22
C LYS A 232 24.94 0.15 -8.59
N GLN A 233 25.09 1.22 -7.80
CA GLN A 233 24.57 2.55 -8.16
C GLN A 233 25.32 3.17 -9.34
N GLN A 234 26.65 3.03 -9.41
CA GLN A 234 27.43 3.52 -10.56
C GLN A 234 27.04 2.81 -11.86
N GLN A 235 26.84 1.48 -11.83
CA GLN A 235 26.36 0.73 -13.00
C GLN A 235 24.97 1.18 -13.46
N ARG A 236 24.06 1.51 -12.54
CA ARG A 236 22.74 2.05 -12.90
C ARG A 236 22.82 3.43 -13.56
N LYS A 237 23.76 4.28 -13.15
CA LYS A 237 23.97 5.59 -13.77
C LYS A 237 24.56 5.49 -15.19
N SER A 238 25.48 4.56 -15.44
CA SER A 238 26.04 4.34 -16.78
C SER A 238 25.04 3.71 -17.75
N SER A 239 24.17 2.82 -17.28
CA SER A 239 23.14 2.19 -18.14
C SER A 239 21.97 3.13 -18.48
N GLY A 240 21.75 4.20 -17.71
CA GLY A 240 20.70 5.20 -17.97
C GLY A 240 21.04 6.18 -19.11
N ILE A 241 22.32 6.37 -19.43
CA ILE A 241 22.78 7.31 -20.46
C ILE A 241 22.57 6.74 -21.87
N ILE A 242 22.57 5.40 -22.04
CA ILE A 242 22.44 4.76 -23.35
C ILE A 242 20.99 4.78 -23.88
N ARG A 243 19.97 4.99 -23.03
CA ARG A 243 18.56 4.98 -23.46
C ARG A 243 17.99 6.33 -23.91
N ARG A 244 18.77 7.42 -23.89
CA ARG A 244 18.29 8.75 -24.32
C ARG A 244 18.69 9.15 -25.75
N VAL A 245 19.36 8.29 -26.51
CA VAL A 245 19.80 8.63 -27.89
C VAL A 245 18.92 7.98 -28.98
N SER A 246 17.98 7.10 -28.64
CA SER A 246 17.19 6.33 -29.62
C SER A 246 15.75 6.80 -29.84
N GLY A 247 15.39 8.02 -29.44
CA GLY A 247 14.00 8.51 -29.43
C GLY A 247 13.66 9.66 -30.39
N LEU A 248 14.48 9.92 -31.41
CA LEU A 248 14.32 11.08 -32.31
C LEU A 248 14.01 10.75 -33.77
N PHE A 249 13.53 9.54 -34.08
CA PHE A 249 13.07 9.23 -35.42
C PHE A 249 11.69 8.58 -35.41
N SER A 250 10.86 9.06 -36.34
CA SER A 250 9.60 8.52 -36.83
C SER A 250 8.31 9.10 -36.22
N CYS A 251 7.87 10.23 -36.79
CA CYS A 251 6.45 10.41 -37.12
C CYS A 251 6.35 11.19 -38.44
N VAL A 252 6.32 10.46 -39.55
CA VAL A 252 5.92 10.87 -40.90
C VAL A 252 4.91 9.81 -41.35
N ILE A 253 3.97 10.21 -42.21
CA ILE A 253 2.86 9.43 -42.83
C ILE A 253 1.56 9.54 -42.01
N ALA A 254 0.39 9.88 -42.55
CA ALA A 254 -0.03 10.49 -43.81
C ALA A 254 -1.53 10.83 -43.63
N THR A 255 -1.99 11.93 -44.22
CA THR A 255 -3.41 12.15 -44.52
C THR A 255 -3.51 12.58 -45.97
N THR A 256 -3.99 11.68 -46.81
CA THR A 256 -4.53 11.97 -48.13
C THR A 256 -5.76 11.10 -48.33
N GLU A 257 -6.82 11.81 -48.72
CA GLU A 257 -8.14 11.37 -49.20
C GLU A 257 -9.20 10.94 -48.16
#